data_AF-A0A5B0BZ39-F1
#
_entry.id   AF-A0A5B0BZ39-F1
#
_cell.length_a   1.000
_cell.length_b   1.000
_cell.length_c   1.000
_cell.angle_alpha   90.00
_cell.angle_beta   90.00
_cell.angle_gamma   90.00
#
_symmetry.space_group_name_H-M   'P 1'
#
loop_
_entity.id
_entity.type
_entity.pdbx_description
1 polymer ?
#
loop_
_entity_poly.entity_id
_entity_poly.type
_entity_poly.pdbx_seq_one_letter_code
_entity_poly.pdbx_strand_id
1 'polypeptide(L)' 'MDIKAMHTQDISDVLSVGRLCLCDKVTSTETEMFRALFGGLIVGGSKPFGEKLDAYTANKHRVPKVLVDLAIELELRGH' A
#
# COMPACT_ATOMS: atom_id res chain seq x y z
N MET A 1 -7.33 1.08 -9.91
CA MET A 1 -6.84 0.00 -9.05
C MET A 1 -7.95 -1.01 -8.89
N ASP A 2 -7.71 -2.24 -9.31
CA ASP A 2 -8.62 -3.36 -9.11
C ASP A 2 -7.98 -4.32 -8.10
N ILE A 3 -8.47 -4.30 -6.85
CA ILE A 3 -7.92 -5.08 -5.74
C ILE A 3 -8.04 -6.58 -6.01
N LYS A 4 -9.11 -7.01 -6.70
CA LYS A 4 -9.35 -8.43 -7.01
C LYS A 4 -8.32 -9.00 -7.97
N ALA A 5 -7.73 -8.15 -8.82
CA ALA A 5 -6.69 -8.54 -9.76
C ALA A 5 -5.27 -8.51 -9.16
N MET A 6 -5.09 -8.00 -7.93
CA MET A 6 -3.78 -7.96 -7.28
C MET A 6 -3.31 -9.33 -6.82
N HIS A 7 -2.00 -9.59 -6.86
CA HIS A 7 -1.44 -10.78 -6.23
C HIS A 7 -1.58 -10.69 -4.71
N THR A 8 -1.84 -11.83 -4.06
CA THR A 8 -1.99 -11.89 -2.59
C THR A 8 -0.74 -11.39 -1.87
N GLN A 9 0.45 -11.62 -2.46
CA GLN A 9 1.71 -11.11 -1.94
C GLN A 9 1.73 -9.57 -1.91
N ASP A 10 1.31 -8.90 -2.97
CA ASP A 10 1.28 -7.43 -3.03
C ASP A 10 0.35 -6.84 -1.95
N ILE A 11 -0.79 -7.49 -1.72
CA ILE A 11 -1.74 -7.13 -0.66
C ILE A 11 -1.08 -7.27 0.72
N SER A 12 -0.46 -8.43 0.97
CA SER A 12 0.22 -8.74 2.23
C SER A 12 1.38 -7.79 2.52
N ASP A 13 2.18 -7.45 1.51
CA ASP A 13 3.32 -6.53 1.63
C ASP A 13 2.85 -5.13 2.04
N VAL A 14 1.82 -4.61 1.39
CA VAL A 14 1.27 -3.29 1.70
C VAL A 14 0.69 -3.24 3.11
N LEU A 15 -0.05 -4.26 3.54
CA LEU A 15 -0.62 -4.33 4.89
C LEU A 15 0.47 -4.48 5.96
N SER A 16 1.51 -5.28 5.68
CA SER A 16 2.65 -5.48 6.60
C SER A 16 3.43 -4.19 6.80
N VAL A 17 3.77 -3.49 5.72
CA VAL A 17 4.48 -2.21 5.77
C VAL A 17 3.59 -1.11 6.36
N GLY A 18 2.29 -1.12 6.07
CA GLY A 18 1.31 -0.23 6.68
C GLY A 18 1.23 -0.41 8.19
N ARG A 19 1.23 -1.65 8.69
CA ARG A 19 1.26 -1.96 10.13
C ARG A 19 2.51 -1.41 10.80
N LEU A 20 3.69 -1.64 10.21
CA LEU A 20 4.95 -1.09 10.74
C LEU A 20 4.87 0.43 10.86
N CYS A 21 4.38 1.12 9.82
CA CYS A 21 4.27 2.58 9.82
C CYS A 21 3.24 3.16 10.80
N LEU A 22 2.19 2.40 11.15
CA LEU A 22 1.12 2.85 12.03
C LEU A 22 1.33 2.45 13.50
N CYS A 23 2.09 1.39 13.77
CA CYS A 23 2.23 0.81 15.11
C CYS A 23 3.60 1.04 15.76
N ASP A 24 4.67 1.23 14.96
CA ASP A 24 6.03 1.36 15.49
C ASP A 24 6.60 2.78 15.30
N LYS A 25 7.66 3.09 16.06
CA LYS A 25 8.52 4.27 15.80
C LYS A 25 9.32 4.03 14.51
N VAL A 26 8.67 4.20 13.37
CA VAL A 26 9.28 4.00 12.06
C VAL A 26 10.31 5.08 11.72
N THR A 27 11.33 4.63 11.00
CA THR A 27 12.29 5.51 10.34
C THR A 27 11.65 6.26 9.16
N SER A 28 12.27 7.36 8.72
CA SER A 28 11.83 8.08 7.52
C SER A 28 11.82 7.18 6.28
N THR A 29 12.74 6.21 6.19
CA THR A 29 12.86 5.28 5.06
C THR A 29 11.70 4.30 4.98
N GLU A 30 11.27 3.70 6.10
CA GLU A 30 10.12 2.79 6.12
C GLU A 30 8.82 3.52 5.74
N THR A 31 8.68 4.76 6.18
CA THR A 31 7.57 5.63 5.79
C THR A 31 7.58 5.89 4.28
N GLU A 32 8.74 6.17 3.69
CA GLU A 32 8.84 6.36 2.23
C GLU A 32 8.59 5.08 1.43
N MET A 33 9.03 3.93 1.94
CA MET A 33 8.72 2.63 1.34
C MET A 33 7.21 2.35 1.35
N PHE A 34 6.51 2.61 2.46
CA PHE A 34 5.06 2.53 2.53
C PHE A 34 4.39 3.41 1.47
N ARG A 35 4.81 4.69 1.40
CA ARG A 35 4.27 5.66 0.45
C ARG A 35 4.45 5.19 -0.98
N ALA A 36 5.64 4.70 -1.33
CA ALA A 36 5.93 4.20 -2.66
C ALA A 36 5.15 2.92 -3.00
N LEU A 37 5.03 1.98 -2.06
CA LEU A 37 4.22 0.77 -2.24
C LEU A 37 2.75 1.10 -2.48
N PHE A 38 2.17 1.94 -1.61
CA PHE A 38 0.78 2.38 -1.74
C PHE A 38 0.55 3.16 -3.05
N GLY A 39 1.45 4.07 -3.40
CA GLY A 39 1.41 4.80 -4.67
C GLY A 39 1.50 3.87 -5.87
N GLY A 40 2.32 2.82 -5.79
CA GLY A 40 2.44 1.76 -6.79
C GLY A 40 1.12 1.02 -7.05
N LEU A 41 0.25 0.89 -6.05
CA LEU A 41 -1.08 0.31 -6.26
C LEU A 41 -1.97 1.17 -7.17
N ILE A 42 -1.70 2.48 -7.24
CA ILE A 42 -2.50 3.44 -7.99
C ILE A 42 -2.00 3.56 -9.42
N VAL A 43 -0.68 3.75 -9.59
CA VAL A 43 -0.07 4.05 -10.90
C VAL A 43 0.64 2.86 -11.55
N GLY A 44 0.77 1.74 -10.83
CA GLY A 44 1.45 0.53 -11.26
C GLY A 44 2.80 0.31 -10.58
N GLY A 45 3.08 -0.93 -10.18
CA GLY A 45 4.31 -1.33 -9.50
C GLY A 45 5.59 -1.13 -10.32
N SER A 46 5.51 -1.06 -11.65
CA SER A 46 6.65 -0.82 -12.54
C SER A 46 7.05 0.66 -12.64
N LYS A 47 6.26 1.58 -12.06
CA LYS A 47 6.54 3.01 -12.15
C LYS A 47 7.77 3.43 -11.33
N PRO A 48 8.48 4.49 -11.77
CA PRO A 48 9.56 5.09 -11.00
C PRO A 48 9.14 5.45 -9.57
N PHE A 49 10.10 5.44 -8.66
CA PHE A 49 9.85 5.73 -7.24
C PHE A 49 9.20 7.11 -7.02
N GLY A 50 9.67 8.14 -7.73
CA GLY A 50 9.09 9.49 -7.67
C GLY A 50 7.62 9.53 -8.08
N GLU A 51 7.25 8.91 -9.20
CA GLU A 51 5.86 8.85 -9.66
C GLU A 51 4.94 8.15 -8.64
N LYS A 52 5.45 7.13 -7.94
CA LYS A 52 4.71 6.46 -6.87
C LYS A 52 4.51 7.38 -5.66
N LEU A 53 5.53 8.15 -5.26
CA LEU A 53 5.40 9.11 -4.16
C LEU A 53 4.41 10.25 -4.49
N ASP A 54 4.41 10.73 -5.74
CA ASP A 54 3.45 11.72 -6.21
C ASP A 54 2.02 11.16 -6.18
N ALA A 55 1.86 9.92 -6.66
CA ALA A 55 0.59 9.21 -6.62
C ALA A 55 0.08 9.03 -5.18
N TYR A 56 0.95 8.65 -4.24
CA TYR A 56 0.62 8.60 -2.83
C TYR A 56 0.16 9.95 -2.32
N THR A 57 0.94 11.02 -2.57
CA THR A 57 0.66 12.35 -2.06
C THR A 57 -0.71 12.86 -2.53
N ALA A 58 -1.05 12.62 -3.80
CA ALA A 58 -2.35 12.95 -4.37
C ALA A 58 -3.51 12.12 -3.77
N ASN A 59 -3.22 10.91 -3.26
CA ASN A 59 -4.23 9.95 -2.81
C ASN A 59 -4.16 9.61 -1.31
N LYS A 60 -3.38 10.33 -0.51
CA LYS A 60 -3.16 10.03 0.93
C LYS A 60 -4.47 9.95 1.74
N HIS A 61 -5.48 10.70 1.33
CA HIS A 61 -6.82 10.69 1.93
C HIS A 61 -7.57 9.36 1.75
N ARG A 62 -7.15 8.54 0.78
CA ARG A 62 -7.75 7.23 0.48
C ARG A 62 -7.09 6.09 1.24
N VAL A 63 -5.96 6.34 1.91
CA VAL A 63 -5.17 5.32 2.60
C VAL A 63 -6.01 4.47 3.56
N PRO A 64 -6.81 5.05 4.48
CA PRO A 64 -7.58 4.24 5.42
C PRO A 64 -8.55 3.28 4.72
N LYS A 65 -9.28 3.78 3.72
CA LYS A 65 -10.25 2.98 2.97
C LYS A 65 -9.58 1.86 2.18
N VAL A 66 -8.50 2.17 1.47
CA VAL A 66 -7.77 1.17 0.68
C VAL A 66 -7.16 0.08 1.57
N LEU A 67 -6.63 0.43 2.75
CA LEU A 67 -6.13 -0.58 3.69
C LEU A 67 -7.23 -1.52 4.19
N VAL A 68 -8.43 -0.99 4.47
CA VAL A 68 -9.60 -1.82 4.84
C VAL A 68 -9.99 -2.74 3.69
N ASP A 69 -10.10 -2.22 2.47
CA ASP A 69 -10.49 -3.02 1.30
C ASP A 69 -9.45 -4.13 1.01
N LEU A 70 -8.16 -3.85 1.21
CA LEU A 70 -7.07 -4.83 1.08
C LEU A 70 -7.14 -5.91 2.17
N ALA A 71 -7.43 -5.54 3.42
CA ALA A 71 -7.57 -6.49 4.52
C ALA A 71 -8.76 -7.43 4.30
N ILE A 72 -9.91 -6.90 3.86
CA ILE A 72 -11.09 -7.70 3.51
C ILE A 72 -10.77 -8.68 2.38
N GLU A 73 -10.09 -8.23 1.33
CA GLU A 73 -9.70 -9.11 0.22
C GLU A 73 -8.74 -10.22 0.69
N LEU A 74 -7.79 -9.90 1.58
CA LEU A 74 -6.87 -10.89 2.11
C LEU A 74 -7.60 -11.98 2.91
N GLU A 75 -8.53 -11.59 3.79
CA GLU A 75 -9.36 -12.52 4.56
C GLU A 75 -10.23 -13.41 3.63
N LEU A 76 -10.81 -12.84 2.57
CA LEU A 76 -11.59 -13.59 1.58
C LEU A 76 -10.77 -14.65 0.85
N ARG A 77 -9.45 -14.46 0.74
CA ARG A 77 -8.53 -15.43 0.12
C ARG A 77 -8.07 -16.52 1.09
N GLY A 78 -8.52 -16.48 2.36
CA GLY A 78 -8.18 -17.46 3.38
C GLY A 78 -6.80 -17.27 4.01
N HIS A 79 -6.30 -16.02 4.04
CA HIS A 79 -5.03 -15.64 4.65
C HIS A 79 -5.23 -14.74 5.87
#